data_AF-A6J411-F1
#
_entry.id   AF-A6J411-F1
#
_cell.length_a   1.000
_cell.length_b   1.000
_cell.length_c   1.000
_cell.angle_alpha   90.00
_cell.angle_beta   90.00
_cell.angle_gamma   90.00
#
_symmetry.space_group_name_H-M   'P 1'
#
loop_
_entity.id
_entity.type
_entity.pdbx_description
1 polymer ?
#
loop_
_entity_poly.entity_id
_entity_poly.type
_entity_poly.pdbx_seq_one_letter_code
_entity_poly.pdbx_strand_id
1 'polypeptide(L)'
;MPDIDTLMQEWSPEFEELLGKVSLPTVEIDCSLAEYIDMICAILDIPFYKSRIQSLHLLFSLYSEFKNSQHFKALAEGKKTFTPPSNSASQAGDAETLSFL
;
A
#
# COMPACT_ATOMS: atom_id res chain seq x y z
N MET A 1 -15.47 9.24 9.73
CA MET A 1 -14.87 8.73 8.50
C MET A 1 -13.39 8.53 8.79
N PRO A 2 -12.80 7.38 8.43
CA PRO A 2 -11.37 7.19 8.57
C PRO A 2 -10.61 8.24 7.75
N ASP A 3 -9.42 8.61 8.22
CA ASP A 3 -8.53 9.49 7.46
C ASP A 3 -7.97 8.76 6.24
N ILE A 4 -7.68 9.51 5.18
CA ILE A 4 -7.19 8.93 3.93
C ILE A 4 -5.85 8.22 4.10
N ASP A 5 -4.99 8.74 4.99
CA ASP A 5 -3.70 8.14 5.33
C ASP A 5 -3.86 6.75 5.94
N THR A 6 -4.91 6.51 6.73
CA THR A 6 -5.23 5.20 7.31
C THR A 6 -5.60 4.19 6.21
N LEU A 7 -6.34 4.64 5.20
CA LEU A 7 -6.74 3.79 4.07
C LEU A 7 -5.61 3.52 3.07
N MET A 8 -4.55 4.33 3.09
CA MET A 8 -3.35 4.12 2.25
C MET A 8 -2.34 3.16 2.86
N GLN A 9 -2.57 2.70 4.09
CA GLN A 9 -1.70 1.72 4.74
C GLN A 9 -1.72 0.38 3.99
N GLU A 10 -0.64 -0.38 4.13
CA GLU A 10 -0.57 -1.74 3.60
C GLU A 10 -1.64 -2.62 4.27
N TRP A 11 -2.24 -3.50 3.48
CA TRP A 11 -3.21 -4.48 3.98
C TRP A 11 -2.53 -5.44 4.95
N SER A 12 -3.30 -5.97 5.91
CA SER A 12 -2.79 -7.05 6.75
C SER A 12 -2.43 -8.26 5.88
N PRO A 13 -1.38 -9.02 6.23
CA PRO A 13 -0.89 -10.12 5.39
C PRO A 13 -1.97 -11.19 5.15
N GLU A 14 -2.82 -11.43 6.15
CA GLU A 14 -3.96 -12.35 6.05
C GLU A 14 -4.99 -11.90 5.01
N PHE A 15 -5.24 -10.58 4.94
CA PHE A 15 -6.19 -10.01 3.99
C PHE A 15 -5.59 -9.91 2.59
N GLU A 16 -4.31 -9.57 2.47
CA GLU A 16 -3.59 -9.58 1.19
C GLU A 16 -3.55 -10.98 0.59
N GLU A 17 -3.27 -12.01 1.40
CA GLU A 17 -3.31 -13.41 0.96
C GLU A 17 -4.72 -13.80 0.47
N LEU A 18 -5.76 -13.33 1.16
CA LEU A 18 -7.15 -13.59 0.77
C LEU A 18 -7.50 -12.91 -0.56
N LEU A 19 -7.11 -11.64 -0.75
CA LEU A 19 -7.27 -10.92 -2.02
C LEU A 19 -6.51 -11.58 -3.18
N GLY A 20 -5.37 -12.23 -2.90
CA GLY A 20 -4.63 -13.01 -3.89
C GLY A 20 -5.37 -14.28 -4.36
N LYS A 21 -6.29 -14.81 -3.54
CA LYS A 21 -7.09 -16.01 -3.84
C LYS A 21 -8.49 -15.68 -4.34
N VAL A 22 -9.07 -14.61 -3.81
CA VAL A 22 -10.44 -14.16 -4.07
C VAL A 22 -10.36 -12.79 -4.72
N SER A 23 -10.71 -12.74 -6.00
CA SER A 23 -10.84 -11.47 -6.70
C SER A 23 -11.98 -10.64 -6.12
N LEU A 24 -11.85 -9.31 -6.19
CA LEU A 24 -12.92 -8.41 -5.84
C LEU A 24 -14.22 -8.74 -6.60
N PRO A 25 -15.39 -8.46 -5.99
CA PRO A 25 -16.70 -8.61 -6.64
C PRO A 25 -16.67 -8.02 -8.05
N THR A 26 -16.98 -8.82 -9.07
CA THR A 26 -17.08 -8.33 -10.46
C THR A 26 -18.47 -7.79 -10.75
N VAL A 27 -18.61 -7.04 -11.84
CA VAL A 27 -19.90 -6.47 -12.31
C VAL A 27 -20.94 -7.53 -12.69
N GLU A 28 -20.58 -8.81 -12.68
CA GLU A 28 -21.47 -9.93 -12.99
C GLU A 28 -22.35 -10.35 -11.81
N ILE A 29 -22.14 -9.76 -10.62
CA ILE A 29 -22.97 -10.02 -9.45
C ILE A 29 -24.34 -9.38 -9.65
N ASP A 30 -25.37 -10.20 -9.51
CA ASP A 30 -26.79 -9.81 -9.59
C ASP A 30 -27.19 -9.02 -8.33
N CYS A 31 -26.75 -7.77 -8.25
CA CYS A 31 -27.08 -6.85 -7.17
C CYS A 31 -27.35 -5.44 -7.73
N SER A 32 -28.07 -4.63 -6.95
CA SER A 32 -28.27 -3.23 -7.30
C SER A 32 -26.94 -2.45 -7.18
N LEU A 33 -26.84 -1.35 -7.92
CA LEU A 33 -25.68 -0.45 -7.83
C LEU A 33 -25.41 0.01 -6.39
N ALA A 34 -26.47 0.25 -5.61
CA ALA A 34 -26.35 0.65 -4.23
C ALA A 34 -25.68 -0.44 -3.37
N GLU A 35 -26.10 -1.70 -3.53
CA GLU A 35 -25.50 -2.84 -2.84
C GLU A 35 -24.05 -3.08 -3.29
N TYR A 36 -23.77 -2.89 -4.58
CA TYR A 36 -22.42 -2.99 -5.11
C TYR A 36 -21.49 -1.96 -4.48
N ILE A 37 -21.93 -0.70 -4.41
CA ILE A 37 -21.18 0.36 -3.71
C ILE A 37 -20.99 -0.02 -2.24
N ASP A 38 -22.04 -0.52 -1.60
CA ASP A 38 -22.01 -0.90 -0.18
C ASP A 38 -20.98 -2.03 0.08
N MET A 39 -20.90 -3.02 -0.81
CA MET A 39 -19.89 -4.09 -0.75
C MET A 39 -18.46 -3.58 -0.95
N ILE A 40 -18.22 -2.79 -2.01
CA ILE A 40 -16.86 -2.31 -2.31
C ILE A 40 -16.32 -1.41 -1.20
N CYS A 41 -17.13 -0.49 -0.68
CA CYS A 41 -16.71 0.34 0.45
C CYS A 41 -16.49 -0.48 1.72
N ALA A 42 -17.29 -1.54 1.97
CA ALA A 42 -17.05 -2.42 3.11
C ALA A 42 -15.72 -3.18 2.99
N ILE A 43 -15.37 -3.67 1.80
CA ILE A 43 -14.08 -4.34 1.54
C ILE A 43 -12.90 -3.38 1.77
N LEU A 44 -13.09 -2.10 1.46
CA LEU A 44 -12.06 -1.07 1.58
C LEU A 44 -12.05 -0.37 2.95
N ASP A 45 -12.71 -0.94 3.96
CA ASP A 45 -12.84 -0.36 5.31
C ASP A 45 -13.43 1.08 5.33
N ILE A 46 -14.28 1.40 4.35
CA ILE A 46 -14.99 2.68 4.25
C ILE A 46 -16.41 2.53 4.83
N PRO A 47 -16.69 3.04 6.04
CA PRO A 47 -18.01 2.94 6.65
C PRO A 47 -19.05 3.81 5.94
N PHE A 48 -20.31 3.34 5.95
CA PHE A 48 -21.48 4.11 5.55
C PHE A 48 -22.12 4.80 6.74
N TYR A 49 -22.19 6.12 6.70
CA TYR A 49 -22.91 6.90 7.71
C TYR A 49 -24.22 7.43 7.13
N LYS A 50 -24.24 8.69 6.68
CA LYS A 50 -25.47 9.40 6.29
C LYS A 50 -25.75 9.37 4.79
N SER A 51 -24.73 9.19 3.96
CA SER A 51 -24.86 9.18 2.51
C SER A 51 -23.75 8.38 1.87
N ARG A 52 -24.10 7.56 0.88
CA ARG A 52 -23.14 6.83 0.02
C ARG A 52 -22.24 7.78 -0.76
N ILE A 53 -22.71 9.00 -1.06
CA ILE A 53 -21.92 10.00 -1.78
C ILE A 53 -20.67 10.35 -0.99
N GLN A 54 -20.77 10.41 0.34
CA GLN A 54 -19.61 10.71 1.18
C GLN A 54 -18.59 9.58 1.10
N SER A 55 -19.02 8.32 1.25
CA SER A 55 -18.18 7.12 1.12
C SER A 55 -17.52 7.02 -0.26
N LEU A 56 -18.28 7.32 -1.32
CA LEU A 56 -17.75 7.40 -2.69
C LEU A 56 -16.73 8.51 -2.86
N HIS A 57 -16.93 9.68 -2.24
CA HIS A 57 -15.93 10.74 -2.27
C HIS A 57 -14.61 10.26 -1.68
N LEU A 58 -14.63 9.59 -0.52
CA LEU A 58 -13.42 9.05 0.10
C LEU A 58 -12.76 7.98 -0.78
N LEU A 59 -13.56 7.11 -1.41
CA LEU A 59 -13.08 6.12 -2.39
C LEU A 59 -12.34 6.78 -3.57
N PHE A 60 -12.93 7.83 -4.17
CA PHE A 60 -12.31 8.53 -5.28
C PHE A 60 -11.12 9.38 -4.87
N SER A 61 -11.15 9.99 -3.68
CA SER A 61 -10.00 10.68 -3.10
C SER A 61 -8.84 9.70 -2.89
N LEU A 62 -9.11 8.52 -2.31
CA LEU A 62 -8.11 7.47 -2.12
C LEU A 62 -7.47 7.06 -3.46
N TYR A 63 -8.31 6.79 -4.47
CA TYR A 63 -7.81 6.49 -5.82
C TYR A 63 -6.96 7.63 -6.40
N SER A 64 -7.37 8.89 -6.22
CA SER A 64 -6.61 10.05 -6.69
C SER A 64 -5.25 10.16 -6.00
N GLU A 65 -5.18 9.97 -4.68
CA GLU A 65 -3.93 9.99 -3.91
C GLU A 65 -2.96 8.89 -4.37
N PHE A 66 -3.45 7.67 -4.60
CA PHE A 66 -2.65 6.59 -5.19
C PHE A 66 -2.14 6.94 -6.60
N LYS A 67 -2.96 7.60 -7.42
CA LYS A 67 -2.57 8.02 -8.78
C LYS A 67 -1.60 9.20 -8.79
N ASN A 68 -1.58 10.03 -7.75
CA ASN A 68 -0.73 11.22 -7.69
C ASN A 68 0.60 10.97 -6.94
N SER A 69 0.63 10.02 -6.02
CA SER A 69 1.84 9.69 -5.25
C SER A 69 2.93 9.03 -6.10
N GLN A 70 4.15 9.59 -6.06
CA GLN A 70 5.32 9.04 -6.78
C GLN A 70 5.79 7.70 -6.18
N HIS A 71 5.62 7.50 -4.88
CA HIS A 71 5.98 6.27 -4.17
C HIS A 71 5.17 5.05 -4.65
N PHE A 72 3.89 5.22 -4.98
CA PHE A 72 3.04 4.12 -5.47
C PHE A 72 3.16 3.88 -6.97
N LYS A 73 3.47 4.91 -7.77
CA LYS A 73 3.82 4.73 -9.19
C LYS A 73 5.03 3.80 -9.36
N ALA A 74 6.07 3.96 -8.55
CA ALA A 74 7.26 3.13 -8.61
C ALA A 74 7.01 1.65 -8.22
N LEU A 75 6.09 1.41 -7.27
CA LEU A 75 5.71 0.07 -6.81
C LEU A 75 4.81 -0.64 -7.84
N ALA A 76 3.83 0.06 -8.40
CA ALA A 76 2.95 -0.46 -9.46
C ALA A 76 3.70 -0.73 -10.78
N GLU A 77 4.77 0.01 -11.05
CA GLU A 77 5.62 -0.16 -12.24
C GLU A 77 6.74 -1.20 -12.06
N GLY A 78 6.82 -1.88 -10.91
CA GLY A 78 7.68 -3.06 -10.74
C GLY A 78 9.18 -2.79 -10.86
N LYS A 79 9.69 -1.65 -10.37
CA LYS A 79 11.13 -1.40 -10.33
C LYS A 79 11.73 -1.89 -9.00
N LYS A 80 12.23 -3.13 -8.97
CA LYS A 80 13.19 -3.60 -7.95
C LYS A 80 14.43 -2.69 -7.98
N THR A 81 14.48 -1.65 -7.13
CA THR A 81 15.71 -0.87 -6.93
C THR A 81 16.39 -1.28 -5.62
N PHE A 82 17.35 -2.18 -5.80
CA PHE A 82 18.67 -2.18 -5.17
C PHE A 82 18.74 -2.29 -3.64
N THR A 83 19.01 -3.51 -3.17
CA THR A 83 19.72 -3.76 -1.90
C THR A 83 21.08 -3.04 -1.92
N PRO A 84 21.40 -2.18 -0.96
CA PRO A 84 22.78 -1.76 -0.76
C PRO A 84 23.60 -2.98 -0.34
N PRO A 85 24.79 -3.23 -0.89
CA PRO A 85 25.64 -4.31 -0.41
C PRO A 85 26.06 -4.00 1.03
N SER A 86 25.68 -4.89 1.94
CA SER A 86 26.24 -5.01 3.27
C SER A 86 27.73 -5.28 3.15
N ASN A 87 28.58 -4.27 3.33
CA ASN A 87 30.00 -4.48 3.52
C ASN A 87 30.27 -4.66 5.02
N SER A 88 30.13 -5.89 5.48
CA SER A 88 30.69 -6.38 6.74
C SER A 88 31.95 -7.18 6.41
N ALA A 89 33.09 -6.50 6.38
CA ALA A 89 34.43 -7.08 6.47
C ALA A 89 35.28 -6.03 7.22
N SER A 90 35.42 -6.14 8.53
CA SER A 90 36.47 -6.91 9.20
C SER A 90 37.86 -6.46 8.79
N GLN A 91 38.45 -5.53 9.54
CA GLN A 91 39.88 -5.62 9.85
C GLN A 91 40.14 -5.07 11.26
N ALA A 92 40.39 -6.02 12.16
CA ALA A 92 40.97 -5.82 13.47
C ALA A 92 42.51 -5.93 13.35
N GLY A 93 43.23 -5.13 14.14
CA GLY A 93 44.68 -5.24 14.41
C GLY A 93 45.61 -4.76 13.28
N ASP A 94 46.79 -4.20 13.50
CA ASP A 94 47.56 -3.81 14.68
C ASP A 94 48.85 -3.09 14.19
N ALA A 95 49.53 -2.41 15.12
CA ALA A 95 50.94 -2.02 15.12
C ALA A 95 51.49 -0.97 14.11
N GLU A 96 51.73 0.24 14.64
CA GLU A 96 53.07 0.84 14.84
C GLU A 96 54.08 0.76 13.67
N THR A 97 54.37 1.90 13.03
CA THR A 97 55.74 2.39 12.71
C THR A 97 55.64 3.84 12.21
N LEU A 98 55.78 4.82 13.11
CA LEU A 98 56.22 6.17 12.72
C LEU A 98 57.74 6.18 12.79
N SER A 99 58.38 6.08 11.63
CA SER A 99 59.83 6.28 11.46
C SER A 99 60.08 7.38 10.42
N PHE A 100 60.49 8.54 10.94
CA PHE A 100 61.44 9.51 10.39
C PHE A 100 61.38 9.85 8.90
N LEU A 101 60.89 11.06 8.59
CA LEU A 101 61.69 12.16 8.02
C LEU A 101 60.96 13.50 8.18
#